data_AF-A0A3C0YPJ2-F1
#
_entry.id   AF-A0A3C0YPJ2-F1
#
_cell.length_a   1.000
_cell.length_b   1.000
_cell.length_c   1.000
_cell.angle_alpha   90.00
_cell.angle_beta   90.00
_cell.angle_gamma   90.00
#
_symmetry.space_group_name_H-M   'P 1'
#
loop_
_entity.id
_entity.type
_entity.pdbx_description
1 polymer ?
#
loop_
_entity_poly.entity_id
_entity_poly.type
_entity_poly.pdbx_seq_one_letter_code
_entity_poly.pdbx_strand_id
1 'polypeptide(L)'
;MSDPELSQDITKTISVNHPFTYKGIAIYQSDFQDGGTKLDIKLRSLFNSGTPQKIEGKIFDKVKLDKDQITYEFNDFKKFNVLHLKEGEKEKPRNVGPSVTFKVRNSSGQAREYLSYQYAMPIDGRSFFISGMRETPQEEFKYLKIPADTKGSIEEFMLFKDALQNKILIEAVAKKMANQSANADKNNDVKESFEKSVNKLMTLFAQGGFSNIAENIDKNIPDNEKQKAVQTYLKIIDIASSELYKDRFNLNHKELDQSRILFIQDALNAYSDMFFYSVPYYFELTSYEQKEASGLQLTKSPGQFWV
;
A
#
# COMPACT_ATOMS: atom_id res chain seq x y z
N MET A 1 -38.28 18.88 10.54
CA MET A 1 -39.38 17.94 10.24
C MET A 1 -40.60 18.76 9.92
N SER A 2 -41.19 18.55 8.75
CA SER A 2 -42.39 19.27 8.31
C SER A 2 -43.62 18.45 8.63
N ASP A 3 -44.58 19.07 9.31
CA ASP A 3 -45.90 18.50 9.58
C ASP A 3 -46.93 19.40 8.92
N PRO A 4 -47.75 18.91 7.98
CA PRO A 4 -48.78 19.72 7.31
C PRO A 4 -49.78 20.38 8.27
N GLU A 5 -49.92 19.88 9.49
CA GLU A 5 -50.81 20.45 10.52
C GLU A 5 -50.18 21.61 11.29
N LEU A 6 -48.86 21.82 11.13
CA LEU A 6 -48.13 22.92 11.76
C LEU A 6 -47.85 24.02 10.75
N SER A 7 -48.01 25.27 11.20
CA SER A 7 -47.66 26.45 10.41
C SER A 7 -46.14 26.67 10.28
N GLN A 8 -45.33 25.93 11.04
CA GLN A 8 -43.87 26.03 11.06
C GLN A 8 -43.21 24.65 11.18
N ASP A 9 -42.03 24.51 10.58
CA ASP A 9 -41.22 23.31 10.69
C ASP A 9 -40.68 23.10 12.10
N ILE A 10 -40.71 21.85 12.57
CA ILE A 10 -40.09 21.47 13.83
C ILE A 10 -38.59 21.29 13.61
N THR A 11 -37.80 22.10 14.32
CA THR A 11 -36.35 21.96 14.41
C THR A 11 -35.96 21.40 15.78
N LYS A 12 -35.31 20.22 15.79
CA LYS A 12 -34.86 19.58 17.03
C LYS A 12 -33.49 18.93 16.81
N THR A 13 -32.58 19.12 17.76
CA THR A 13 -31.32 18.37 17.83
C THR A 13 -31.58 17.02 18.49
N ILE A 14 -31.27 15.94 17.79
CA ILE A 14 -31.28 14.57 18.33
C ILE A 14 -29.84 14.25 18.72
N SER A 15 -29.64 13.73 19.92
CA SER A 15 -28.32 13.34 20.44
C SER A 15 -28.33 11.89 20.91
N VAL A 16 -27.14 11.30 21.03
CA VAL A 16 -26.97 9.92 21.48
C VAL A 16 -27.72 9.71 22.80
N ASN A 17 -28.53 8.64 22.88
CA ASN A 17 -29.38 8.29 24.03
C ASN A 17 -30.49 9.29 24.38
N HIS A 18 -30.75 10.30 23.54
CA HIS A 18 -31.84 11.26 23.74
C HIS A 18 -32.74 11.30 22.50
N PRO A 19 -33.68 10.34 22.36
CA PRO A 19 -34.59 10.29 21.22
C PRO A 19 -35.56 11.47 21.23
N PHE A 20 -35.94 11.92 20.03
CA PHE A 20 -37.05 12.84 19.86
C PHE A 20 -38.32 12.06 19.58
N THR A 21 -39.33 12.21 20.44
CA THR A 21 -40.66 11.60 20.23
C THR A 21 -41.63 12.62 19.66
N TYR A 22 -42.27 12.27 18.55
CA TYR A 22 -43.31 13.08 17.93
C TYR A 22 -44.43 12.19 17.40
N LYS A 23 -45.68 12.51 17.75
CA LYS A 23 -46.89 11.76 17.33
C LYS A 23 -46.75 10.23 17.47
N GLY A 24 -46.22 9.78 18.61
CA GLY A 24 -46.02 8.36 18.93
C GLY A 24 -44.89 7.65 18.18
N ILE A 25 -44.09 8.39 17.40
CA ILE A 25 -42.88 7.91 16.75
C ILE A 25 -41.67 8.42 17.54
N ALA A 26 -40.81 7.51 17.99
CA ALA A 26 -39.54 7.86 18.60
C ALA A 26 -38.43 7.77 17.54
N ILE A 27 -37.72 8.88 17.36
CA ILE A 27 -36.62 9.06 16.42
C ILE A 27 -35.31 9.02 17.21
N TYR A 28 -34.50 8.02 16.95
CA TYR A 28 -33.18 7.81 17.56
C TYR A 28 -32.10 8.14 16.54
N GLN A 29 -30.98 8.66 17.01
CA GLN A 29 -29.75 8.62 16.23
C GLN A 29 -29.13 7.24 16.42
N SER A 30 -29.03 6.47 15.33
CA SER A 30 -28.60 5.07 15.36
C SER A 30 -27.09 4.91 15.15
N ASP A 31 -26.54 5.68 14.21
CA ASP A 31 -25.16 5.57 13.76
C ASP A 31 -24.71 6.85 13.05
N PHE A 32 -23.39 7.04 12.99
CA PHE A 32 -22.76 8.02 12.12
C PHE A 32 -22.20 7.25 10.93
N GLN A 33 -22.68 7.60 9.74
CA GLN A 33 -22.15 7.11 8.48
C GLN A 33 -21.29 8.19 7.84
N ASP A 34 -20.46 7.81 6.87
CA ASP A 34 -19.80 8.81 6.05
C ASP A 34 -20.87 9.58 5.22
N GLY A 35 -20.74 10.89 5.15
CA GLY A 35 -21.66 11.78 4.43
C GLY A 35 -21.15 12.20 3.04
N GLY A 36 -20.16 11.49 2.50
CA GLY A 36 -19.44 11.89 1.30
C GLY A 36 -18.21 12.73 1.64
N THR A 37 -17.35 12.23 2.51
CA THR A 37 -16.01 12.78 2.80
C THR A 37 -15.26 12.97 1.49
N LYS A 38 -14.67 14.16 1.31
CA LYS A 38 -13.80 14.44 0.17
C LYS A 38 -12.38 13.97 0.47
N LEU A 39 -11.71 13.45 -0.56
CA LEU A 39 -10.38 12.85 -0.47
C LEU A 39 -9.46 13.50 -1.50
N ASP A 40 -8.30 13.97 -1.06
CA ASP A 40 -7.21 14.33 -1.95
C ASP A 40 -6.22 13.18 -1.99
N ILE A 41 -5.97 12.67 -3.19
CA ILE A 41 -5.26 11.42 -3.39
C ILE A 41 -4.11 11.63 -4.35
N LYS A 42 -2.97 11.03 -4.01
CA LYS A 42 -1.81 10.93 -4.87
C LYS A 42 -1.62 9.47 -5.29
N LEU A 43 -1.77 9.21 -6.58
CA LEU A 43 -1.51 7.91 -7.20
C LEU A 43 -0.04 7.85 -7.61
N ARG A 44 0.71 6.96 -6.99
CA ARG A 44 2.14 6.75 -7.29
C ARG A 44 2.34 5.49 -8.11
N SER A 45 3.00 5.62 -9.27
CA SER A 45 3.26 4.46 -10.11
C SER A 45 4.19 3.45 -9.43
N LEU A 46 3.78 2.18 -9.44
CA LEU A 46 4.56 1.05 -8.92
C LEU A 46 5.50 0.47 -9.99
N PHE A 47 5.07 0.43 -11.25
CA PHE A 47 5.82 -0.26 -12.31
C PHE A 47 6.62 0.67 -13.23
N ASN A 48 6.53 1.98 -13.04
CA ASN A 48 7.09 2.97 -13.93
C ASN A 48 7.72 4.11 -13.11
N SER A 49 8.79 4.69 -13.64
CA SER A 49 9.27 5.99 -13.17
C SER A 49 8.35 7.07 -13.74
N GLY A 50 7.57 7.73 -12.89
CA GLY A 50 6.60 8.75 -13.32
C GLY A 50 6.26 9.71 -12.21
N THR A 51 5.84 10.91 -12.58
CA THR A 51 5.29 11.86 -11.61
C THR A 51 3.99 11.30 -11.02
N PRO A 52 3.79 11.42 -9.71
CA PRO A 52 2.53 11.01 -9.11
C PRO A 52 1.36 11.78 -9.72
N GLN A 53 0.28 11.09 -10.04
CA GLN A 53 -0.96 11.69 -10.51
C GLN A 53 -1.83 12.07 -9.32
N LYS A 54 -2.34 13.31 -9.30
CA LYS A 54 -3.32 13.73 -8.28
C LYS A 54 -4.73 13.48 -8.78
N ILE A 55 -5.58 12.96 -7.90
CA ILE A 55 -7.02 12.84 -8.12
C ILE A 55 -7.77 13.31 -6.87
N GLU A 56 -8.97 13.82 -7.09
CA GLU A 56 -9.92 14.12 -6.02
C GLU A 56 -11.01 13.06 -6.03
N GLY A 57 -11.32 12.52 -4.86
CA GLY A 57 -12.35 11.51 -4.66
C GLY A 57 -13.39 11.98 -3.65
N LYS A 58 -14.52 11.31 -3.65
CA LYS A 58 -15.54 11.48 -2.61
C LYS A 58 -16.12 10.12 -2.29
N ILE A 59 -16.32 9.84 -0.99
CA ILE A 59 -16.96 8.58 -0.58
C ILE A 59 -18.35 8.46 -1.22
N PHE A 60 -18.64 7.25 -1.70
CA PHE A 60 -19.79 6.85 -2.53
C PHE A 60 -19.79 7.35 -3.99
N ASP A 61 -18.74 8.06 -4.41
CA ASP A 61 -18.54 8.43 -5.81
C ASP A 61 -17.46 7.56 -6.48
N LYS A 62 -17.29 7.77 -7.79
CA LYS A 62 -16.31 7.07 -8.63
C LYS A 62 -15.47 8.04 -9.45
N VAL A 63 -14.22 7.68 -9.68
CA VAL A 63 -13.27 8.44 -10.52
C VAL A 63 -12.70 7.51 -11.58
N LYS A 64 -12.88 7.86 -12.85
CA LYS A 64 -12.35 7.10 -13.99
C LYS A 64 -11.02 7.69 -14.44
N LEU A 65 -10.02 6.83 -14.64
CA LEU A 65 -8.75 7.19 -15.28
C LEU A 65 -8.76 6.65 -16.71
N ASP A 66 -9.00 7.53 -17.68
CA ASP A 66 -9.17 7.12 -19.08
C ASP A 66 -7.89 6.53 -19.69
N LYS A 67 -6.71 7.03 -19.31
CA LYS A 67 -5.43 6.54 -19.85
C LYS A 67 -5.21 5.06 -19.56
N ASP A 68 -5.54 4.63 -18.35
CA ASP A 68 -5.31 3.26 -17.88
C ASP A 68 -6.58 2.40 -17.92
N GLN A 69 -7.72 2.99 -18.32
CA GLN A 69 -9.03 2.35 -18.35
C GLN A 69 -9.42 1.69 -17.01
N ILE A 70 -9.05 2.34 -15.90
CA ILE A 70 -9.41 1.91 -14.55
C ILE A 70 -10.38 2.89 -13.90
N THR A 71 -11.28 2.37 -13.06
CA THR A 71 -12.22 3.18 -12.27
C THR A 71 -12.01 2.90 -10.79
N TYR A 72 -11.80 3.96 -10.02
CA TYR A 72 -11.82 3.93 -8.56
C TYR A 72 -13.26 4.15 -8.09
N GLU A 73 -13.74 3.31 -7.20
CA GLU A 73 -15.03 3.42 -6.53
C GLU A 73 -14.75 3.58 -5.03
N PHE A 74 -15.09 4.72 -4.42
CA PHE A 74 -14.75 4.99 -3.02
C PHE A 74 -15.88 4.52 -2.10
N ASN A 75 -15.59 3.56 -1.22
CA ASN A 75 -16.64 2.85 -0.47
C ASN A 75 -16.79 3.38 0.96
N ASP A 76 -15.69 3.62 1.66
CA ASP A 76 -15.73 3.98 3.08
C ASP A 76 -14.50 4.79 3.48
N PHE A 77 -14.69 5.66 4.47
CA PHE A 77 -13.62 6.41 5.13
C PHE A 77 -13.75 6.22 6.64
N LYS A 78 -12.63 5.84 7.27
CA LYS A 78 -12.53 5.79 8.72
C LYS A 78 -11.45 6.76 9.15
N LYS A 79 -11.81 7.75 9.97
CA LYS A 79 -10.84 8.69 10.55
C LYS A 79 -9.92 8.03 11.58
N PHE A 80 -10.45 7.05 12.31
CA PHE A 80 -9.77 6.38 13.40
C PHE A 80 -9.84 4.86 13.18
N ASN A 81 -8.70 4.20 13.30
CA ASN A 81 -8.58 2.75 13.17
C ASN A 81 -7.82 2.22 14.37
N VAL A 82 -8.48 1.41 15.20
CA VAL A 82 -7.92 0.90 16.45
C VAL A 82 -7.48 -0.55 16.24
N LEU A 83 -6.18 -0.78 16.10
CA LEU A 83 -5.59 -2.06 15.73
C LEU A 83 -4.61 -2.59 16.77
N HIS A 84 -4.44 -3.91 16.82
CA HIS A 84 -3.32 -4.57 17.48
C HIS A 84 -2.20 -4.78 16.44
N LEU A 85 -1.00 -4.26 16.72
CA LEU A 85 0.11 -4.27 15.76
C LEU A 85 1.12 -5.38 16.02
N LYS A 86 0.99 -6.10 17.14
CA LYS A 86 1.78 -7.27 17.49
C LYS A 86 0.88 -8.46 17.78
N GLU A 87 1.27 -9.62 17.26
CA GLU A 87 0.61 -10.88 17.51
C GLU A 87 1.14 -11.50 18.83
N GLY A 88 0.25 -12.00 19.69
CA GLY A 88 0.64 -12.79 20.87
C GLY A 88 0.92 -12.03 22.18
N GLU A 89 0.76 -10.71 22.24
CA GLU A 89 0.85 -9.95 23.50
C GLU A 89 -0.47 -9.25 23.88
N LYS A 90 -0.68 -8.98 25.18
CA LYS A 90 -1.73 -8.06 25.69
C LYS A 90 -1.41 -6.60 25.34
N GLU A 91 -1.00 -6.32 24.11
CA GLU A 91 -0.74 -4.95 23.68
C GLU A 91 -2.07 -4.20 23.57
N LYS A 92 -2.13 -3.00 24.14
CA LYS A 92 -3.28 -2.11 23.99
C LYS A 92 -3.40 -1.73 22.51
N PRO A 93 -4.60 -1.83 21.93
CA PRO A 93 -4.77 -1.43 20.56
C PRO A 93 -4.54 0.07 20.43
N ARG A 94 -4.00 0.49 19.29
CA ARG A 94 -3.63 1.89 19.04
C ARG A 94 -4.38 2.41 17.83
N ASN A 95 -4.71 3.69 17.90
CA ASN A 95 -5.24 4.38 16.74
C ASN A 95 -4.10 4.57 15.71
N VAL A 96 -4.25 3.99 14.52
CA VAL A 96 -3.30 4.10 13.39
C VAL A 96 -3.69 5.19 12.39
N GLY A 97 -4.71 5.98 12.73
CA GLY A 97 -5.15 7.12 11.92
C GLY A 97 -6.10 6.72 10.78
N PRO A 98 -6.24 7.60 9.78
CA PRO A 98 -7.27 7.45 8.76
C PRO A 98 -7.00 6.31 7.78
N SER A 99 -8.08 5.73 7.26
CA SER A 99 -8.06 4.75 6.18
C SER A 99 -9.18 4.96 5.18
N VAL A 100 -8.95 4.53 3.95
CA VAL A 100 -9.96 4.52 2.87
C VAL A 100 -10.14 3.09 2.39
N THR A 101 -11.39 2.64 2.32
CA THR A 101 -11.76 1.42 1.59
C THR A 101 -12.29 1.81 0.23
N PHE A 102 -11.75 1.20 -0.82
CA PHE A 102 -12.14 1.50 -2.20
C PHE A 102 -12.02 0.26 -3.08
N LYS A 103 -12.71 0.26 -4.21
CA LYS A 103 -12.56 -0.75 -5.25
C LYS A 103 -11.88 -0.14 -6.46
N VAL A 104 -11.07 -0.95 -7.14
CA VAL A 104 -10.52 -0.60 -8.46
C VAL A 104 -11.06 -1.59 -9.47
N ARG A 105 -11.75 -1.07 -10.47
CA ARG A 105 -12.31 -1.84 -11.58
C ARG A 105 -11.46 -1.65 -12.84
N ASN A 106 -11.07 -2.74 -13.47
CA ASN A 106 -10.34 -2.72 -14.74
C ASN A 106 -11.28 -2.63 -15.95
N SER A 107 -10.70 -2.53 -17.15
CA SER A 107 -11.44 -2.46 -18.42
C SER A 107 -12.30 -3.70 -18.72
N SER A 108 -11.95 -4.85 -18.15
CA SER A 108 -12.73 -6.09 -18.25
C SER A 108 -13.89 -6.14 -17.26
N GLY A 109 -14.06 -5.13 -16.42
CA GLY A 109 -15.12 -5.06 -15.41
C GLY A 109 -14.82 -5.81 -14.11
N GLN A 110 -13.66 -6.46 -13.97
CA GLN A 110 -13.24 -7.10 -12.73
C GLN A 110 -12.87 -6.03 -11.70
N ALA A 111 -13.40 -6.15 -10.48
CA ALA A 111 -13.11 -5.25 -9.37
C ALA A 111 -12.37 -5.99 -8.26
N ARG A 112 -11.34 -5.34 -7.72
CA ARG A 112 -10.64 -5.75 -6.50
C ARG A 112 -10.83 -4.70 -5.42
N GLU A 113 -10.83 -5.12 -4.17
CA GLU A 113 -11.03 -4.23 -3.02
C GLU A 113 -9.71 -3.94 -2.31
N TYR A 114 -9.58 -2.70 -1.86
CA TYR A 114 -8.39 -2.15 -1.24
C TYR A 114 -8.73 -1.43 0.06
N LEU A 115 -7.80 -1.51 1.00
CA LEU A 115 -7.82 -0.77 2.26
C LEU A 115 -6.46 -0.10 2.44
N SER A 116 -6.40 1.22 2.25
CA SER A 116 -5.17 1.99 2.39
C SER A 116 -5.20 2.87 3.63
N TYR A 117 -4.11 2.86 4.40
CA TYR A 117 -3.93 3.69 5.58
C TYR A 117 -3.06 4.91 5.27
N GLN A 118 -3.42 6.05 5.84
CA GLN A 118 -2.73 7.31 5.55
C GLN A 118 -1.32 7.38 6.16
N TYR A 119 -1.16 6.88 7.38
CA TYR A 119 0.08 7.02 8.13
C TYR A 119 0.85 5.71 8.21
N ALA A 120 2.17 5.83 8.30
CA ALA A 120 3.03 4.69 8.55
C ALA A 120 2.78 4.12 9.97
N MET A 121 2.80 2.80 10.08
CA MET A 121 2.54 2.07 11.31
C MET A 121 3.83 1.45 11.86
N PRO A 122 4.06 1.53 13.18
CA PRO A 122 5.17 0.83 13.81
C PRO A 122 4.86 -0.67 13.93
N ILE A 123 5.65 -1.51 13.26
CA ILE A 123 5.59 -2.98 13.30
C ILE A 123 7.00 -3.48 13.61
N ASP A 124 7.16 -4.21 14.71
CA ASP A 124 8.45 -4.79 15.14
C ASP A 124 9.62 -3.80 15.15
N GLY A 125 9.38 -2.59 15.67
CA GLY A 125 10.39 -1.53 15.79
C GLY A 125 10.73 -0.81 14.48
N ARG A 126 10.04 -1.14 13.39
CA ARG A 126 10.18 -0.52 12.06
C ARG A 126 8.87 0.15 11.66
N SER A 127 8.90 1.06 10.69
CA SER A 127 7.73 1.85 10.29
C SER A 127 7.34 1.55 8.86
N PHE A 128 6.06 1.25 8.60
CA PHE A 128 5.58 0.83 7.29
C PHE A 128 4.30 1.54 6.87
N PHE A 129 4.23 1.98 5.63
CA PHE A 129 2.97 2.31 4.95
C PHE A 129 2.28 1.01 4.53
N ILE A 130 1.00 0.89 4.86
CA ILE A 130 0.23 -0.35 4.71
C ILE A 130 -0.92 -0.13 3.74
N SER A 131 -0.99 -0.97 2.71
CA SER A 131 -2.18 -1.08 1.85
C SER A 131 -2.57 -2.54 1.64
N GLY A 132 -3.80 -2.88 2.00
CA GLY A 132 -4.38 -4.21 1.81
C GLY A 132 -5.05 -4.32 0.44
N MET A 133 -4.96 -5.51 -0.16
CA MET A 133 -5.73 -5.91 -1.35
C MET A 133 -6.38 -7.28 -1.12
N ARG A 134 -7.63 -7.44 -1.57
CA ARG A 134 -8.28 -8.74 -1.73
C ARG A 134 -9.05 -8.81 -3.03
N GLU A 135 -9.14 -10.01 -3.61
CA GLU A 135 -9.88 -10.19 -4.86
C GLU A 135 -11.37 -10.26 -4.62
N THR A 136 -11.78 -10.93 -3.54
CA THR A 136 -13.18 -11.13 -3.17
C THR A 136 -13.44 -10.71 -1.71
N PRO A 137 -14.67 -10.31 -1.35
CA PRO A 137 -15.00 -9.96 0.03
C PRO A 137 -14.88 -11.10 1.05
N GLN A 138 -14.85 -12.35 0.57
CA GLN A 138 -14.70 -13.55 1.40
C GLN A 138 -13.24 -13.83 1.77
N GLU A 139 -12.29 -13.27 1.03
CA GLU A 139 -10.87 -13.40 1.31
C GLU A 139 -10.39 -12.40 2.37
N GLU A 140 -9.32 -12.80 3.07
CA GLU A 140 -8.54 -11.89 3.90
C GLU A 140 -7.70 -10.95 3.03
N PHE A 141 -7.45 -9.75 3.55
CA PHE A 141 -6.55 -8.81 2.90
C PHE A 141 -5.11 -9.33 2.91
N LYS A 142 -4.46 -9.27 1.75
CA LYS A 142 -3.01 -9.38 1.62
C LYS A 142 -2.41 -7.98 1.63
N TYR A 143 -1.41 -7.75 2.46
CA TYR A 143 -0.90 -6.41 2.73
C TYR A 143 0.43 -6.15 2.03
N LEU A 144 0.46 -5.11 1.21
CA LEU A 144 1.68 -4.46 0.78
C LEU A 144 2.20 -3.58 1.93
N LYS A 145 3.44 -3.85 2.37
CA LYS A 145 4.11 -3.11 3.45
C LYS A 145 5.31 -2.37 2.90
N ILE A 146 5.19 -1.06 2.70
CA ILE A 146 6.27 -0.23 2.16
C ILE A 146 7.02 0.42 3.33
N PRO A 147 8.35 0.22 3.48
CA PRO A 147 9.08 0.83 4.59
C PRO A 147 9.08 2.35 4.48
N ALA A 148 8.85 3.01 5.61
CA ALA A 148 9.04 4.45 5.73
C ALA A 148 10.54 4.75 5.87
N ASP A 149 10.99 5.82 5.23
CA ASP A 149 12.35 6.30 5.33
C ASP A 149 12.62 7.02 6.66
N THR A 150 13.85 7.50 6.84
CA THR A 150 14.29 8.22 8.06
C THR A 150 13.51 9.51 8.34
N LYS A 151 12.79 10.05 7.35
CA LYS A 151 11.91 11.22 7.48
C LYS A 151 10.45 10.82 7.70
N GLY A 152 10.16 9.54 7.85
CA GLY A 152 8.81 9.00 7.96
C GLY A 152 8.03 9.06 6.65
N SER A 153 8.72 9.08 5.50
CA SER A 153 8.13 9.24 4.18
C SER A 153 8.28 7.99 3.30
N ILE A 154 7.48 7.90 2.24
CA ILE A 154 7.55 6.82 1.25
C ILE A 154 8.59 7.09 0.14
N GLU A 155 9.18 8.29 0.11
CA GLU A 155 9.92 8.78 -1.05
C GLU A 155 11.19 7.97 -1.36
N GLU A 156 11.97 7.57 -0.35
CA GLU A 156 13.17 6.75 -0.61
C GLU A 156 12.80 5.41 -1.25
N PHE A 157 11.71 4.76 -0.83
CA PHE A 157 11.24 3.54 -1.48
C PHE A 157 10.88 3.79 -2.94
N MET A 158 10.13 4.85 -3.25
CA MET A 158 9.74 5.18 -4.62
C MET A 158 10.95 5.42 -5.52
N LEU A 159 11.96 6.14 -5.01
CA LEU A 159 13.19 6.41 -5.75
C LEU A 159 14.06 5.16 -5.93
N PHE A 160 14.09 4.27 -4.94
CA PHE A 160 14.86 3.03 -4.99
C PHE A 160 14.20 2.01 -5.91
N LYS A 161 12.87 1.88 -5.87
CA LYS A 161 12.05 1.12 -6.82
C LYS A 161 12.37 1.50 -8.26
N ASP A 162 12.42 2.79 -8.56
CA ASP A 162 12.75 3.27 -9.91
C ASP A 162 14.17 2.88 -10.32
N ALA A 163 15.13 2.84 -9.37
CA ALA A 163 16.48 2.38 -9.64
C ALA A 163 16.54 0.87 -9.92
N LEU A 164 15.75 0.07 -9.19
CA LEU A 164 15.60 -1.37 -9.43
C LEU A 164 15.00 -1.68 -10.81
N GLN A 165 14.19 -0.78 -11.37
CA GLN A 165 13.58 -0.92 -12.70
C GLN A 165 14.47 -0.36 -13.83
N ASN A 166 15.55 0.34 -13.50
CA ASN A 166 16.38 1.02 -14.47
C ASN A 166 17.49 0.10 -15.01
N LYS A 167 17.30 -0.37 -16.25
CA LYS A 167 18.25 -1.25 -16.94
C LYS A 167 19.68 -0.69 -17.00
N ILE A 168 19.84 0.61 -17.23
CA ILE A 168 21.15 1.27 -17.33
C ILE A 168 21.87 1.22 -15.98
N LEU A 169 21.15 1.45 -14.88
CA LEU A 169 21.72 1.37 -13.53
C LEU A 169 22.07 -0.07 -13.16
N ILE A 170 21.21 -1.04 -13.52
CA ILE A 170 21.50 -2.46 -13.32
C ILE A 170 22.77 -2.89 -14.07
N GLU A 171 22.92 -2.48 -15.33
CA GLU A 171 24.13 -2.74 -16.14
C GLU A 171 25.38 -2.12 -15.49
N ALA A 172 25.29 -0.87 -15.03
CA ALA A 172 26.40 -0.18 -14.37
C ALA A 172 26.83 -0.89 -13.07
N VAL A 173 25.87 -1.33 -12.24
CA VAL A 173 26.16 -2.05 -10.99
C VAL A 173 26.73 -3.44 -11.26
N ALA A 174 26.20 -4.18 -12.24
CA ALA A 174 26.74 -5.48 -12.62
C ALA A 174 28.22 -5.38 -13.03
N LYS A 175 28.55 -4.38 -13.86
CA LYS A 175 29.92 -4.08 -14.28
C LYS A 175 30.81 -3.68 -13.09
N LYS A 176 30.30 -2.86 -12.17
CA LYS A 176 31.01 -2.46 -10.94
C LYS A 176 31.36 -3.67 -10.08
N MET A 177 30.39 -4.56 -9.83
CA MET A 177 30.59 -5.77 -9.03
C MET A 177 31.60 -6.72 -9.69
N ALA A 178 31.53 -6.90 -11.01
CA ALA A 178 32.49 -7.72 -11.75
C ALA A 178 33.92 -7.17 -11.67
N ASN A 179 34.09 -5.85 -11.77
CA ASN A 179 35.39 -5.20 -11.58
C ASN A 179 35.95 -5.39 -10.17
N GLN A 180 35.10 -5.33 -9.13
CA GLN A 180 35.52 -5.49 -7.74
C GLN A 180 35.90 -6.94 -7.41
N SER A 181 35.17 -7.91 -7.98
CA SER A 181 35.47 -9.34 -7.80
C SER A 181 36.73 -9.79 -8.55
N ALA A 182 37.05 -9.16 -9.69
CA ALA A 182 38.18 -9.53 -10.55
C ALA A 182 39.57 -9.09 -10.02
N ASN A 183 39.64 -8.32 -8.93
CA ASN A 183 40.92 -8.01 -8.28
C ASN A 183 41.64 -9.26 -7.72
N ALA A 184 40.98 -10.42 -7.70
CA ALA A 184 41.56 -11.71 -7.31
C ALA A 184 42.04 -12.59 -8.48
N ASP A 185 41.45 -12.47 -9.69
CA ASP A 185 41.77 -13.31 -10.86
C ASP A 185 41.76 -12.48 -12.16
N LYS A 186 42.90 -12.41 -12.86
CA LYS A 186 43.09 -11.64 -14.12
C LYS A 186 42.36 -12.25 -15.35
N ASN A 187 41.38 -13.13 -15.16
CA ASN A 187 40.68 -13.79 -16.24
C ASN A 187 39.44 -12.98 -16.68
N ASN A 188 39.52 -12.35 -17.86
CA ASN A 188 38.45 -11.53 -18.42
C ASN A 188 37.15 -12.32 -18.68
N ASP A 189 37.24 -13.62 -19.01
CA ASP A 189 36.06 -14.43 -19.32
C ASP A 189 35.19 -14.70 -18.08
N VAL A 190 35.84 -14.94 -16.93
CA VAL A 190 35.17 -15.16 -15.64
C VAL A 190 34.44 -13.88 -15.20
N LYS A 191 35.11 -12.73 -15.38
CA LYS A 191 34.54 -11.42 -15.09
C LYS A 191 33.32 -11.12 -15.95
N GLU A 192 33.39 -11.36 -17.26
CA GLU A 192 32.27 -11.13 -18.17
C GLU A 192 31.08 -12.06 -17.86
N SER A 193 31.36 -13.34 -17.56
CA SER A 193 30.33 -14.29 -17.15
C SER A 193 29.62 -13.88 -15.84
N PHE A 194 30.39 -13.40 -14.86
CA PHE A 194 29.83 -12.88 -13.62
C PHE A 194 28.98 -11.62 -13.84
N GLU A 195 29.46 -10.66 -14.62
CA GLU A 195 28.69 -9.46 -14.99
C GLU A 195 27.34 -9.83 -15.63
N LYS A 196 27.35 -10.73 -16.62
CA LYS A 196 26.13 -11.23 -17.27
C LYS A 196 25.18 -11.90 -16.27
N SER A 197 25.72 -12.65 -15.31
CA SER A 197 24.93 -13.34 -14.29
C SER A 197 24.24 -12.36 -13.34
N VAL A 198 24.94 -11.34 -12.85
CA VAL A 198 24.37 -10.29 -12.01
C VAL A 198 23.28 -9.52 -12.78
N ASN A 199 23.56 -9.14 -14.03
CA ASN A 199 22.60 -8.43 -14.87
C ASN A 199 21.31 -9.23 -15.09
N LYS A 200 21.44 -10.52 -15.45
CA LYS A 200 20.31 -11.42 -15.65
C LYS A 200 19.48 -11.56 -14.37
N LEU A 201 20.14 -11.76 -13.23
CA LEU A 201 19.46 -11.95 -11.95
C LEU A 201 18.70 -10.70 -11.51
N MET A 202 19.33 -9.52 -11.61
CA MET A 202 18.69 -8.25 -11.25
C MET A 202 17.55 -7.88 -12.22
N THR A 203 17.71 -8.19 -13.51
CA THR A 203 16.62 -8.01 -14.49
C THR A 203 15.43 -8.92 -14.16
N LEU A 204 15.69 -10.17 -13.79
CA LEU A 204 14.65 -11.12 -13.41
C LEU A 204 13.92 -10.67 -12.13
N PHE A 205 14.66 -10.19 -11.13
CA PHE A 205 14.10 -9.60 -9.92
C PHE A 205 13.24 -8.36 -10.25
N ALA A 206 13.73 -7.47 -11.11
CA ALA A 206 13.00 -6.28 -11.50
C ALA A 206 11.65 -6.59 -12.18
N GLN A 207 11.51 -7.76 -12.82
CA GLN A 207 10.30 -8.17 -13.54
C GLN A 207 9.22 -8.84 -12.67
N GLY A 208 9.56 -9.38 -11.51
CA GLY A 208 8.58 -10.10 -10.68
C GLY A 208 9.01 -10.42 -9.25
N GLY A 209 10.01 -9.69 -8.74
CA GLY A 209 10.53 -9.84 -7.40
C GLY A 209 11.11 -11.23 -7.13
N PHE A 210 11.09 -11.64 -5.86
CA PHE A 210 11.59 -12.94 -5.43
C PHE A 210 10.81 -14.13 -6.01
N SER A 211 9.55 -13.97 -6.40
CA SER A 211 8.76 -15.03 -7.03
C SER A 211 9.37 -15.50 -8.35
N ASN A 212 9.80 -14.56 -9.22
CA ASN A 212 10.48 -14.89 -10.47
C ASN A 212 11.85 -15.53 -10.24
N ILE A 213 12.55 -15.13 -9.16
CA ILE A 213 13.83 -15.74 -8.78
C ILE A 213 13.63 -17.21 -8.39
N ALA A 214 12.63 -17.49 -7.54
CA ALA A 214 12.28 -18.84 -7.14
C ALA A 214 11.89 -19.71 -8.34
N GLU A 215 11.02 -19.21 -9.22
CA GLU A 215 10.60 -19.93 -10.43
C GLU A 215 11.78 -20.24 -11.37
N ASN A 216 12.71 -19.30 -11.53
CA ASN A 216 13.91 -19.52 -12.33
C ASN A 216 14.85 -20.57 -11.71
N ILE A 217 14.97 -20.62 -10.39
CA ILE A 217 15.73 -21.66 -9.70
C ILE A 217 15.07 -23.02 -9.93
N ASP A 218 13.75 -23.11 -9.75
CA ASP A 218 13.02 -24.37 -9.90
C ASP A 218 13.10 -24.95 -11.31
N LYS A 219 13.13 -24.09 -12.35
CA LYS A 219 13.22 -24.52 -13.74
C LYS A 219 14.63 -24.87 -14.20
N ASN A 220 15.65 -24.18 -13.70
CA ASN A 220 16.99 -24.22 -14.30
C ASN A 220 18.06 -24.83 -13.40
N ILE A 221 17.78 -25.09 -12.12
CA ILE A 221 18.74 -25.61 -11.16
C ILE A 221 18.32 -27.01 -10.70
N PRO A 222 19.21 -28.03 -10.78
CA PRO A 222 18.96 -29.36 -10.23
C PRO A 222 18.61 -29.34 -8.73
N ASP A 223 17.72 -30.24 -8.29
CA ASP A 223 17.18 -30.24 -6.91
C ASP A 223 18.25 -30.27 -5.81
N ASN A 224 19.36 -30.99 -6.04
CA ASN A 224 20.48 -31.08 -5.10
C ASN A 224 21.30 -29.79 -4.97
N GLU A 225 21.13 -28.82 -5.88
CA GLU A 225 21.84 -27.55 -5.90
C GLU A 225 20.95 -26.35 -5.53
N LYS A 226 19.62 -26.53 -5.50
CA LYS A 226 18.65 -25.43 -5.30
C LYS A 226 18.92 -24.61 -4.05
N GLN A 227 19.15 -25.25 -2.90
CA GLN A 227 19.38 -24.54 -1.64
C GLN A 227 20.62 -23.61 -1.71
N LYS A 228 21.70 -24.10 -2.32
CA LYS A 228 22.93 -23.32 -2.51
C LYS A 228 22.73 -22.19 -3.51
N ALA A 229 21.97 -22.45 -4.59
CA ALA A 229 21.61 -21.44 -5.58
C ALA A 229 20.78 -20.32 -4.96
N VAL A 230 19.76 -20.63 -4.14
CA VAL A 230 18.95 -19.64 -3.42
C VAL A 230 19.83 -18.72 -2.58
N GLN A 231 20.70 -19.27 -1.72
CA GLN A 231 21.59 -18.47 -0.87
C GLN A 231 22.51 -17.57 -1.69
N THR A 232 23.03 -18.08 -2.79
CA THR A 232 23.93 -17.33 -3.68
C THR A 232 23.18 -16.19 -4.38
N TYR A 233 21.98 -16.46 -4.90
CA TYR A 233 21.18 -15.49 -5.62
C TYR A 233 20.69 -14.37 -4.70
N LEU A 234 20.20 -14.70 -3.51
CA LEU A 234 19.82 -13.70 -2.51
C LEU A 234 20.99 -12.80 -2.15
N LYS A 235 22.19 -13.36 -1.93
CA LYS A 235 23.40 -12.57 -1.65
C LYS A 235 23.78 -11.64 -2.80
N ILE A 236 23.67 -12.09 -4.05
CA ILE A 236 23.93 -11.24 -5.22
C ILE A 236 22.91 -10.11 -5.29
N ILE A 237 21.62 -10.41 -5.10
CA ILE A 237 20.55 -9.41 -5.09
C ILE A 237 20.79 -8.38 -3.99
N ASP A 238 21.12 -8.80 -2.77
CA ASP A 238 21.37 -7.90 -1.64
C ASP A 238 22.54 -6.94 -1.91
N ILE A 239 23.66 -7.46 -2.43
CA ILE A 239 24.85 -6.65 -2.74
C ILE A 239 24.55 -5.69 -3.89
N ALA A 240 23.97 -6.19 -4.99
CA ALA A 240 23.65 -5.37 -6.16
C ALA A 240 22.62 -4.27 -5.82
N SER A 241 21.59 -4.61 -5.05
CA SER A 241 20.57 -3.69 -4.56
C SER A 241 21.17 -2.62 -3.63
N SER A 242 22.11 -3.01 -2.78
CA SER A 242 22.84 -2.04 -1.93
C SER A 242 23.69 -1.08 -2.75
N GLU A 243 24.34 -1.55 -3.82
CA GLU A 243 25.10 -0.69 -4.72
C GLU A 243 24.19 0.22 -5.55
N LEU A 244 23.03 -0.27 -6.01
CA LEU A 244 22.00 0.56 -6.64
C LEU A 244 21.48 1.65 -5.70
N TYR A 245 21.20 1.29 -4.44
CA TYR A 245 20.78 2.25 -3.43
C TYR A 245 21.87 3.32 -3.20
N LYS A 246 23.13 2.91 -3.03
CA LYS A 246 24.24 3.87 -2.85
C LYS A 246 24.36 4.82 -4.02
N ASP A 247 24.27 4.32 -5.25
CA ASP A 247 24.34 5.16 -6.44
C ASP A 247 23.18 6.16 -6.49
N ARG A 248 21.95 5.67 -6.27
CA ARG A 248 20.73 6.48 -6.28
C ARG A 248 20.73 7.62 -5.26
N PHE A 249 21.31 7.38 -4.07
CA PHE A 249 21.31 8.34 -2.96
C PHE A 249 22.66 9.05 -2.76
N ASN A 250 23.58 8.97 -3.73
CA ASN A 250 24.92 9.58 -3.66
C ASN A 250 25.70 9.16 -2.39
N LEU A 251 25.57 7.90 -1.99
CA LEU A 251 26.30 7.27 -0.88
C LEU A 251 27.46 6.41 -1.39
N ASN A 252 27.93 6.68 -2.62
CA ASN A 252 29.08 6.01 -3.20
C ASN A 252 30.30 6.12 -2.26
N HIS A 253 30.96 4.98 -2.00
CA HIS A 253 32.08 4.82 -1.05
C HIS A 253 31.75 4.95 0.44
N LYS A 254 30.47 5.09 0.81
CA LYS A 254 30.04 5.02 2.22
C LYS A 254 29.62 3.60 2.58
N GLU A 255 30.04 3.16 3.76
CA GLU A 255 29.44 2.00 4.39
C GLU A 255 28.01 2.35 4.79
N LEU A 256 27.09 1.41 4.57
CA LEU A 256 25.71 1.54 5.01
C LEU A 256 25.63 1.06 6.45
N ASP A 257 25.00 1.85 7.30
CA ASP A 257 24.66 1.41 8.65
C ASP A 257 23.62 0.27 8.62
N GLN A 258 23.45 -0.38 9.77
CA GLN A 258 22.50 -1.49 9.92
C GLN A 258 21.05 -1.07 9.60
N SER A 259 20.67 0.17 9.93
CA SER A 259 19.30 0.67 9.68
C SER A 259 19.02 0.77 8.19
N ARG A 260 19.98 1.23 7.39
CA ARG A 260 19.86 1.31 5.93
C ARG A 260 19.85 -0.06 5.28
N ILE A 261 20.67 -0.98 5.77
CA ILE A 261 20.68 -2.36 5.29
C ILE A 261 19.29 -2.99 5.50
N LEU A 262 18.71 -2.83 6.70
CA LEU A 262 17.35 -3.31 6.99
C LEU A 262 16.30 -2.62 6.11
N PHE A 263 16.40 -1.30 5.92
CA PHE A 263 15.50 -0.58 5.01
C PHE A 263 15.54 -1.14 3.58
N ILE A 264 16.74 -1.41 3.05
CA ILE A 264 16.90 -1.97 1.70
C ILE A 264 16.26 -3.36 1.62
N GLN A 265 16.48 -4.23 2.62
CA GLN A 265 15.87 -5.55 2.67
C GLN A 265 14.33 -5.47 2.70
N ASP A 266 13.79 -4.59 3.54
CA ASP A 266 12.34 -4.34 3.60
C ASP A 266 11.80 -3.76 2.28
N ALA A 267 12.57 -2.89 1.64
CA ALA A 267 12.21 -2.33 0.35
C ALA A 267 12.23 -3.37 -0.78
N LEU A 268 13.13 -4.35 -0.75
CA LEU A 268 13.15 -5.47 -1.70
C LEU A 268 11.95 -6.41 -1.52
N ASN A 269 11.56 -6.66 -0.27
CA ASN A 269 10.33 -7.39 0.03
C ASN A 269 9.10 -6.62 -0.47
N ALA A 270 8.99 -5.34 -0.12
CA ALA A 270 7.92 -4.47 -0.60
C ALA A 270 7.88 -4.37 -2.13
N TYR A 271 9.05 -4.35 -2.78
CA TYR A 271 9.16 -4.37 -4.23
C TYR A 271 8.58 -5.66 -4.81
N SER A 272 8.88 -6.81 -4.20
CA SER A 272 8.33 -8.10 -4.62
C SER A 272 6.81 -8.20 -4.38
N ASP A 273 6.32 -7.66 -3.27
CA ASP A 273 4.91 -7.71 -2.91
C ASP A 273 4.03 -6.84 -3.84
N MET A 274 4.61 -5.82 -4.49
CA MET A 274 3.87 -4.96 -5.42
C MET A 274 3.27 -5.73 -6.61
N PHE A 275 3.92 -6.82 -7.02
CA PHE A 275 3.44 -7.64 -8.15
C PHE A 275 2.13 -8.36 -7.81
N PHE A 276 1.86 -8.62 -6.52
CA PHE A 276 0.57 -9.15 -6.07
C PHE A 276 -0.48 -8.05 -5.89
N TYR A 277 -0.09 -6.79 -5.66
CA TYR A 277 -1.02 -5.67 -5.43
C TYR A 277 -1.91 -5.35 -6.64
N SER A 278 -1.45 -5.73 -7.84
CA SER A 278 -2.21 -5.91 -9.09
C SER A 278 -2.79 -4.67 -9.77
N VAL A 279 -2.85 -3.52 -9.09
CA VAL A 279 -3.08 -2.21 -9.71
C VAL A 279 -1.74 -1.48 -9.88
N PRO A 280 -1.56 -0.68 -10.95
CA PRO A 280 -0.27 -0.06 -11.24
C PRO A 280 0.09 1.13 -10.34
N TYR A 281 -0.80 1.48 -9.40
CA TYR A 281 -0.67 2.66 -8.56
C TYR A 281 -0.79 2.31 -7.08
N TYR A 282 0.14 2.81 -6.27
CA TYR A 282 -0.04 2.95 -4.83
C TYR A 282 -0.96 4.14 -4.54
N PHE A 283 -1.95 3.92 -3.69
CA PHE A 283 -2.93 4.92 -3.27
C PHE A 283 -2.44 5.63 -2.00
N GLU A 284 -2.05 6.90 -2.11
CA GLU A 284 -1.68 7.74 -0.97
C GLU A 284 -2.78 8.77 -0.71
N LEU A 285 -3.46 8.67 0.43
CA LEU A 285 -4.33 9.74 0.92
C LEU A 285 -3.48 10.90 1.43
N THR A 286 -3.58 12.08 0.82
CA THR A 286 -2.81 13.25 1.26
C THR A 286 -3.59 14.13 2.22
N SER A 287 -4.88 14.31 2.00
CA SER A 287 -5.78 15.10 2.85
C SER A 287 -7.24 14.66 2.66
N TYR A 288 -8.11 15.10 3.57
CA TYR A 288 -9.54 14.83 3.51
C TYR A 288 -10.35 15.95 4.18
N GLU A 289 -11.58 16.15 3.70
CA GLU A 289 -12.62 16.98 4.34
C GLU A 289 -13.71 16.03 4.85
N GLN A 290 -13.64 15.67 6.13
CA GLN A 290 -14.58 14.71 6.72
C GLN A 290 -16.01 15.26 6.66
N LYS A 291 -16.93 14.45 6.17
CA LYS A 291 -18.37 14.70 6.24
C LYS A 291 -19.04 13.52 6.91
N GLU A 292 -19.85 13.81 7.91
CA GLU A 292 -20.64 12.80 8.61
C GLU A 292 -22.11 12.94 8.21
N ALA A 293 -22.78 11.80 8.08
CA ALA A 293 -24.22 11.71 7.96
C ALA A 293 -24.77 10.99 9.19
N SER A 294 -25.85 11.50 9.76
CA SER A 294 -26.53 10.82 10.88
C SER A 294 -27.55 9.84 10.33
N GLY A 295 -27.38 8.56 10.66
CA GLY A 295 -28.45 7.58 10.52
C GLY A 295 -29.50 7.80 11.62
N LEU A 296 -30.76 7.80 11.20
CA LEU A 296 -31.91 7.94 12.09
C LEU A 296 -32.73 6.67 12.07
N GLN A 297 -32.97 6.09 13.24
CA GLN A 297 -33.88 4.96 13.41
C GLN A 297 -35.22 5.46 13.95
N LEU A 298 -36.30 5.08 13.28
CA LEU A 298 -37.65 5.38 13.71
C LEU A 298 -38.26 4.12 14.31
N THR A 299 -38.86 4.24 15.49
CA THR A 299 -39.64 3.17 16.11
C THR A 299 -41.01 3.69 16.51
N LYS A 300 -42.01 2.82 16.38
CA LYS A 300 -43.38 3.09 16.80
C LYS A 300 -43.72 2.20 17.98
N SER A 301 -44.09 2.80 19.10
CA SER A 301 -44.48 2.04 20.30
C SER A 301 -45.88 1.43 20.10
N PRO A 302 -46.08 0.12 20.32
CA PRO A 302 -47.41 -0.47 20.32
C PRO A 302 -48.25 0.13 21.44
N GLY A 303 -49.40 0.74 21.12
CA GLY A 303 -50.38 1.21 22.12
C GLY A 303 -50.52 2.73 22.31
N GLN A 304 -49.74 3.58 21.63
CA GLN A 304 -50.01 5.03 21.58
C GLN A 304 -51.00 5.33 20.43
N PHE A 305 -52.26 5.60 20.80
CA PHE A 305 -53.28 6.07 19.86
C PHE A 305 -53.19 7.59 19.70
N TRP A 306 -53.54 8.05 18.51
CA TRP A 306 -53.70 9.46 18.17
C TRP A 306 -54.80 10.07 19.05
N VAL A 307 -54.46 11.08 19.84
CA VAL A 307 -55.42 12.02 20.39
C VAL A 307 -55.00 13.41 19.92
#